data_AF-A0A8J3T5B9-F1
#
_entry.id   AF-A0A8J3T5B9-F1
#
_cell.length_a   1.000
_cell.length_b   1.000
_cell.length_c   1.000
_cell.angle_alpha   90.00
_cell.angle_beta   90.00
_cell.angle_gamma   90.00
#
_symmetry.space_group_name_H-M   'P 1'
#
loop_
_entity.id
_entity.type
_entity.pdbx_description
1 polymer ?
#
loop_
_entity_poly.entity_id
_entity_poly.type
_entity_poly.pdbx_seq_one_letter_code
_entity_poly.pdbx_strand_id
1 'polypeptide(L)'
;MLRTVTVRTTRRTIHPAARPTGPATRPIGRNGTTGGAGGRTVTATTAGEFLEYIDSKETLVIRVAGTIAITSKQGVRPDKTIIGVGTSGHITGGGLDFYRSHNVIVRNLRFTGAEDDAVNVGRESHHIWIDHNTFSGAVDGSIDVVRGADYVTVSWNHFDHSDKSMLISHSDGAAGTDAGRLKVTIHHNFFDNSRQRHPRVRFGEPVHVFNNYFLGNELYGVASTENAGVLVEGNYFQDVPHPLFSASGYADSGPGRAVRRDNVFVNSGVPETAGSVVEPRTYYSYTLDDPAGVPAAVRAGAGVGPRWGTL
;
A
#
# COMPACT_ATOMS: atom_id res chain seq x y z
N MET A 1 -1.39 -2.58 -61.84
CA MET A 1 -1.47 -1.82 -60.56
C MET A 1 -1.05 -2.76 -59.43
N LEU A 2 0.14 -2.58 -58.84
CA LEU A 2 0.46 -3.28 -57.58
C LEU A 2 -0.05 -2.42 -56.41
N ARG A 3 -0.78 -3.04 -55.47
CA ARG A 3 -1.19 -2.38 -54.23
C ARG A 3 -0.12 -2.63 -53.16
N THR A 4 0.62 -1.60 -52.79
CA THR A 4 1.57 -1.64 -51.67
C THR A 4 0.80 -1.77 -50.36
N VAL A 5 0.95 -2.91 -49.68
CA VAL A 5 0.37 -3.10 -48.33
C VAL A 5 1.30 -2.48 -47.30
N THR A 6 0.96 -1.29 -46.81
CA THR A 6 1.71 -0.63 -45.73
C THR A 6 1.41 -1.33 -44.40
N VAL A 7 2.29 -2.24 -43.98
CA VAL A 7 2.24 -2.82 -42.64
C VAL A 7 2.55 -1.73 -41.62
N ARG A 8 1.51 -1.21 -40.95
CA ARG A 8 1.69 -0.32 -39.79
C ARG A 8 2.19 -1.13 -38.61
N THR A 9 3.50 -1.14 -38.41
CA THR A 9 4.10 -1.54 -37.13
C THR A 9 3.70 -0.54 -36.05
N THR A 10 2.64 -0.87 -35.30
CA THR A 10 2.30 -0.14 -34.08
C THR A 10 3.48 -0.27 -33.11
N ARG A 11 4.25 0.80 -32.98
CA ARG A 11 5.34 0.91 -32.01
C ARG A 11 4.71 0.78 -30.62
N ARG A 12 4.81 -0.41 -30.02
CA ARG A 12 4.33 -0.68 -28.66
C ARG A 12 5.09 0.25 -27.73
N THR A 13 4.44 1.31 -27.24
CA THR A 13 5.03 2.21 -26.26
C THR A 13 5.28 1.40 -25.00
N ILE A 14 6.54 1.01 -24.80
CA ILE A 14 7.02 0.48 -23.53
C ILE A 14 6.78 1.61 -22.53
N HIS A 15 5.82 1.43 -21.63
CA HIS A 15 5.67 2.34 -20.51
C HIS A 15 6.98 2.28 -19.70
N PRO A 16 7.56 3.43 -19.29
CA PRO A 16 8.71 3.38 -18.38
C PRO A 16 8.29 2.60 -17.14
N ALA A 17 9.12 1.64 -16.73
CA ALA A 17 8.84 0.76 -15.60
C ALA A 17 8.41 1.61 -14.38
N ALA A 18 7.19 1.36 -13.90
CA ALA A 18 6.59 2.16 -12.85
C ALA A 18 7.47 2.13 -11.59
N ARG A 19 7.62 3.30 -10.95
CA ARG A 19 8.38 3.47 -9.71
C ARG A 19 7.42 3.92 -8.59
N PRO A 20 7.68 3.56 -7.32
CA PRO A 20 6.89 4.09 -6.21
C PRO A 20 7.01 5.62 -6.14
N THR A 21 6.02 6.28 -5.55
CA THR A 21 6.15 7.65 -5.01
C THR A 21 6.04 7.58 -3.51
N GLY A 22 7.11 7.93 -2.79
CA GLY A 22 7.18 7.71 -1.35
C GLY A 22 8.57 7.35 -0.85
N PRO A 23 8.72 7.05 0.46
CA PRO A 23 10.00 6.78 1.08
C PRO A 23 10.63 5.48 0.56
N ALA A 24 9.84 4.58 -0.03
CA ALA A 24 10.32 3.39 -0.76
C ALA A 24 11.26 3.72 -1.94
N THR A 25 11.30 4.97 -2.40
CA THR A 25 12.27 5.47 -3.40
C THR A 25 13.64 5.85 -2.83
N ARG A 26 13.77 6.04 -1.51
CA ARG A 26 14.98 6.65 -0.94
C ARG A 26 16.20 5.74 -1.08
N PRO A 27 17.34 6.27 -1.55
CA PRO A 27 18.56 5.49 -1.63
C PRO A 27 19.31 5.47 -0.29
N ILE A 28 19.06 4.43 0.52
CA ILE A 28 19.77 4.20 1.80
C ILE A 28 20.60 2.93 1.64
N GLY A 29 21.80 3.09 1.06
CA GLY A 29 22.66 1.97 0.66
C GLY A 29 22.12 1.09 -0.48
N ARG A 30 21.02 1.49 -1.13
CA ARG A 30 20.35 0.81 -2.25
C ARG A 30 19.77 1.85 -3.22
N ASN A 31 19.27 1.43 -4.39
CA ASN A 31 18.68 2.31 -5.41
C ASN A 31 17.15 2.48 -5.25
N GLY A 32 16.66 2.57 -4.01
CA GLY A 32 15.22 2.51 -3.71
C GLY A 32 14.66 1.10 -3.89
N THR A 33 13.34 1.00 -4.09
CA THR A 33 12.62 -0.27 -4.35
C THR A 33 12.52 -0.54 -5.84
N THR A 34 13.22 -1.58 -6.30
CA THR A 34 13.21 -2.10 -7.67
C THR A 34 12.64 -3.53 -7.78
N GLY A 35 12.35 -4.17 -6.64
CA GLY A 35 11.87 -5.55 -6.58
C GLY A 35 12.85 -6.53 -7.21
N GLY A 36 12.30 -7.45 -7.99
CA GLY A 36 13.02 -8.47 -8.76
C GLY A 36 13.65 -7.99 -10.07
N ALA A 37 13.76 -6.68 -10.31
CA ALA A 37 14.36 -6.15 -11.54
C ALA A 37 15.82 -6.62 -11.71
N GLY A 38 16.18 -7.05 -12.92
CA GLY A 38 17.47 -7.68 -13.22
C GLY A 38 17.51 -9.20 -12.92
N GLY A 39 16.55 -9.71 -12.17
CA GLY A 39 16.32 -11.14 -11.99
C GLY A 39 15.60 -11.81 -13.16
N ARG A 40 15.58 -13.15 -13.16
CA ARG A 40 14.79 -13.91 -14.14
C ARG A 40 13.28 -13.82 -13.82
N THR A 41 12.46 -13.97 -14.85
CA THR A 41 11.00 -14.05 -14.70
C THR A 41 10.55 -15.50 -14.60
N VAL A 42 9.72 -15.79 -13.60
CA VAL A 42 9.03 -17.07 -13.38
C VAL A 42 7.52 -16.83 -13.38
N THR A 43 6.72 -17.87 -13.60
CA THR A 43 5.25 -17.80 -13.52
C THR A 43 4.75 -18.88 -12.58
N ALA A 44 4.05 -18.48 -11.52
CA ALA A 44 3.38 -19.40 -10.61
C ALA A 44 1.92 -19.58 -11.04
N THR A 45 1.52 -20.83 -11.19
CA THR A 45 0.14 -21.27 -11.47
C THR A 45 -0.44 -22.12 -10.34
N THR A 46 0.41 -22.60 -9.43
CA THR A 46 0.08 -23.42 -8.27
C THR A 46 0.67 -22.85 -6.98
N ALA A 47 0.12 -23.27 -5.84
CA ALA A 47 0.65 -22.90 -4.52
C ALA A 47 2.09 -23.36 -4.32
N GLY A 48 2.46 -24.57 -4.77
CA GLY A 48 3.82 -25.09 -4.65
C GLY A 48 4.85 -24.19 -5.35
N GLU A 49 4.61 -23.85 -6.62
CA GLU A 49 5.46 -22.92 -7.39
C GLU A 49 5.56 -21.55 -6.71
N PHE A 50 4.43 -21.01 -6.25
CA PHE A 50 4.39 -19.70 -5.61
C PHE A 50 5.26 -19.67 -4.33
N LEU A 51 5.08 -20.66 -3.46
CA LEU A 51 5.82 -20.79 -2.20
C LEU A 51 7.32 -21.01 -2.44
N GLU A 52 7.69 -21.84 -3.41
CA GLU A 52 9.10 -22.04 -3.83
C GLU A 52 9.73 -20.72 -4.28
N TYR A 53 9.02 -19.93 -5.10
CA TYR A 53 9.60 -18.71 -5.67
C TYR A 53 9.72 -17.57 -4.65
N ILE A 54 8.78 -17.42 -3.70
CA ILE A 54 8.88 -16.38 -2.66
C ILE A 54 9.97 -16.66 -1.61
N ASP A 55 10.27 -17.94 -1.31
CA ASP A 55 11.42 -18.35 -0.46
C ASP A 55 12.72 -18.59 -1.26
N SER A 56 12.74 -18.37 -2.57
CA SER A 56 14.00 -18.41 -3.32
C SER A 56 14.95 -17.29 -2.89
N LYS A 57 16.25 -17.60 -2.83
CA LYS A 57 17.33 -16.61 -2.64
C LYS A 57 17.63 -15.80 -3.90
N GLU A 58 17.10 -16.20 -5.06
CA GLU A 58 17.29 -15.48 -6.31
C GLU A 58 16.49 -14.16 -6.32
N THR A 59 17.02 -13.15 -7.00
CA THR A 59 16.23 -12.00 -7.47
C THR A 59 15.24 -12.50 -8.52
N LEU A 60 13.93 -12.32 -8.29
CA LEU A 60 12.89 -12.91 -9.16
C LEU A 60 11.73 -11.95 -9.45
N VAL A 61 11.30 -11.93 -10.70
CA VAL A 61 9.95 -11.47 -11.09
C VAL A 61 9.03 -12.69 -11.10
N ILE A 62 8.11 -12.75 -10.14
CA ILE A 62 7.14 -13.82 -9.94
C ILE A 62 5.80 -13.35 -10.51
N ARG A 63 5.43 -13.90 -11.68
CA ARG A 63 4.13 -13.65 -12.30
C ARG A 63 3.08 -14.61 -11.72
N VAL A 64 2.05 -14.10 -11.07
CA VAL A 64 0.95 -14.92 -10.53
C VAL A 64 -0.14 -15.03 -11.59
N ALA A 65 -0.33 -16.23 -12.14
CA ALA A 65 -1.22 -16.50 -13.26
C ALA A 65 -2.37 -17.44 -12.84
N GLY A 66 -3.41 -16.85 -12.23
CA GLY A 66 -4.57 -17.58 -11.72
C GLY A 66 -4.72 -17.44 -10.22
N THR A 67 -5.56 -18.30 -9.64
CA THR A 67 -5.81 -18.36 -8.20
C THR A 67 -4.82 -19.28 -7.51
N ILE A 68 -4.10 -18.72 -6.55
CA ILE A 68 -3.18 -19.41 -5.66
C ILE A 68 -3.80 -19.45 -4.27
N ALA A 69 -4.29 -20.63 -3.87
CA ALA A 69 -4.76 -20.87 -2.52
C ALA A 69 -3.57 -21.19 -1.60
N ILE A 70 -3.40 -20.41 -0.54
CA ILE A 70 -2.44 -20.63 0.54
C ILE A 70 -3.18 -20.54 1.88
N THR A 71 -2.57 -21.04 2.95
CA THR A 71 -3.04 -20.86 4.33
C THR A 71 -2.01 -20.06 5.12
N SER A 72 -2.41 -19.39 6.19
CA SER A 72 -1.53 -18.56 7.04
C SER A 72 -0.80 -17.44 6.26
N LYS A 73 0.09 -16.72 6.95
CA LYS A 73 0.98 -15.71 6.34
C LYS A 73 2.29 -16.37 5.89
N GLN A 74 2.66 -16.17 4.63
CA GLN A 74 3.77 -16.86 3.96
C GLN A 74 5.00 -15.96 3.81
N GLY A 75 6.17 -16.45 4.22
CA GLY A 75 7.39 -15.66 4.27
C GLY A 75 7.92 -15.26 2.89
N VAL A 76 8.07 -13.95 2.64
CA VAL A 76 8.62 -13.42 1.38
C VAL A 76 10.05 -12.93 1.57
N ARG A 77 11.01 -13.53 0.86
CA ARG A 77 12.42 -13.11 0.89
C ARG A 77 12.68 -11.81 0.11
N PRO A 78 13.83 -11.16 0.34
CA PRO A 78 14.25 -9.99 -0.42
C PRO A 78 14.25 -10.13 -1.95
N ASP A 79 14.29 -8.97 -2.60
CA ASP A 79 14.59 -8.80 -4.03
C ASP A 79 13.58 -9.52 -4.94
N LYS A 80 12.28 -9.30 -4.67
CA LYS A 80 11.14 -9.91 -5.40
C LYS A 80 10.24 -8.88 -6.05
N THR A 81 9.69 -9.21 -7.21
CA THR A 81 8.49 -8.56 -7.75
C THR A 81 7.42 -9.61 -7.89
N ILE A 82 6.41 -9.60 -7.02
CA ILE A 82 5.24 -10.47 -7.10
C ILE A 82 4.15 -9.70 -7.83
N ILE A 83 3.76 -10.17 -9.02
CA ILE A 83 2.88 -9.40 -9.92
C ILE A 83 1.80 -10.27 -10.55
N GLY A 84 0.53 -9.89 -10.39
CA GLY A 84 -0.59 -10.60 -11.02
C GLY A 84 -0.64 -10.41 -12.53
N VAL A 85 -0.91 -11.47 -13.28
CA VAL A 85 -1.03 -11.42 -14.75
C VAL A 85 -2.43 -10.92 -15.14
N GLY A 86 -2.48 -9.87 -15.97
CA GLY A 86 -3.73 -9.30 -16.47
C GLY A 86 -4.68 -8.92 -15.33
N THR A 87 -5.78 -9.67 -15.18
CA THR A 87 -6.73 -9.54 -14.06
C THR A 87 -6.97 -10.88 -13.34
N SER A 88 -6.12 -11.88 -13.57
CA SER A 88 -6.28 -13.24 -13.04
C SER A 88 -5.40 -13.55 -11.82
N GLY A 89 -4.41 -12.70 -11.50
CA GLY A 89 -3.55 -12.90 -10.33
C GLY A 89 -4.33 -12.75 -9.02
N HIS A 90 -4.45 -13.84 -8.27
CA HIS A 90 -5.31 -13.92 -7.10
C HIS A 90 -4.65 -14.80 -6.03
N ILE A 91 -4.50 -14.26 -4.82
CA ILE A 91 -4.06 -14.97 -3.62
C ILE A 91 -5.28 -15.11 -2.70
N THR A 92 -5.54 -16.31 -2.18
CA THR A 92 -6.70 -16.56 -1.31
C THR A 92 -6.35 -17.47 -0.14
N GLY A 93 -7.08 -17.33 0.98
CA GLY A 93 -6.92 -18.14 2.21
C GLY A 93 -5.81 -17.63 3.14
N GLY A 94 -4.69 -17.19 2.57
CA GLY A 94 -3.53 -16.71 3.33
C GLY A 94 -3.04 -15.33 2.89
N GLY A 95 -1.89 -14.94 3.42
CA GLY A 95 -1.26 -13.65 3.18
C GLY A 95 0.26 -13.73 3.03
N LEU A 96 0.92 -12.57 2.98
CA LEU A 96 2.37 -12.45 2.86
C LEU A 96 2.97 -11.87 4.15
N ASP A 97 4.01 -12.51 4.70
CA ASP A 97 4.78 -12.03 5.84
C ASP A 97 6.19 -11.59 5.40
N PHE A 98 6.57 -10.36 5.76
CA PHE A 98 7.91 -9.84 5.53
C PHE A 98 8.68 -9.82 6.85
N TYR A 99 9.72 -10.66 6.95
CA TYR A 99 10.64 -10.74 8.08
C TYR A 99 12.04 -10.33 7.62
N ARG A 100 12.58 -9.20 8.10
CA ARG A 100 13.86 -8.61 7.66
C ARG A 100 14.04 -8.58 6.13
N SER A 101 12.92 -8.48 5.43
CA SER A 101 12.84 -8.60 3.99
C SER A 101 12.87 -7.21 3.37
N HIS A 102 13.44 -7.08 2.18
CA HIS A 102 13.65 -5.76 1.60
C HIS A 102 13.69 -5.78 0.10
N ASN A 103 13.43 -4.61 -0.49
CA ASN A 103 13.36 -4.44 -1.94
C ASN A 103 12.33 -5.42 -2.55
N VAL A 104 11.07 -5.31 -2.12
CA VAL A 104 9.97 -6.15 -2.65
C VAL A 104 8.85 -5.29 -3.19
N ILE A 105 8.33 -5.70 -4.35
CA ILE A 105 7.16 -5.13 -5.02
C ILE A 105 6.05 -6.18 -5.00
N VAL A 106 4.85 -5.82 -4.52
CA VAL A 106 3.62 -6.63 -4.55
C VAL A 106 2.58 -5.87 -5.37
N ARG A 107 2.24 -6.35 -6.57
CA ARG A 107 1.41 -5.59 -7.52
C ARG A 107 0.34 -6.37 -8.25
N ASN A 108 -0.76 -5.70 -8.57
CA ASN A 108 -1.81 -6.22 -9.46
C ASN A 108 -2.41 -7.57 -9.02
N LEU A 109 -2.49 -7.83 -7.71
CA LEU A 109 -3.09 -9.03 -7.14
C LEU A 109 -4.44 -8.73 -6.47
N ARG A 110 -5.38 -9.67 -6.56
CA ARG A 110 -6.49 -9.74 -5.60
C ARG A 110 -6.04 -10.55 -4.39
N PHE A 111 -6.37 -10.08 -3.19
CA PHE A 111 -6.26 -10.81 -1.94
C PHE A 111 -7.65 -11.00 -1.36
N THR A 112 -8.07 -12.26 -1.14
CA THR A 112 -9.40 -12.56 -0.59
C THR A 112 -9.35 -13.59 0.53
N GLY A 113 -10.14 -13.41 1.59
CA GLY A 113 -10.34 -14.45 2.59
C GLY A 113 -9.07 -14.86 3.33
N ALA A 114 -8.16 -13.91 3.61
CA ALA A 114 -6.96 -14.19 4.39
C ALA A 114 -7.35 -14.52 5.84
N GLU A 115 -6.92 -15.68 6.34
CA GLU A 115 -7.16 -16.18 7.71
C GLU A 115 -6.65 -15.27 8.83
N ASP A 116 -5.82 -14.28 8.49
CA ASP A 116 -5.11 -13.34 9.35
C ASP A 116 -4.89 -12.04 8.51
N ASP A 117 -3.74 -11.36 8.60
CA ASP A 117 -3.40 -10.28 7.66
C ASP A 117 -3.19 -10.79 6.23
N ALA A 118 -3.65 -10.04 5.23
CA ALA A 118 -3.33 -10.30 3.82
C ALA A 118 -1.88 -9.93 3.47
N VAL A 119 -1.35 -8.85 4.06
CA VAL A 119 0.07 -8.46 3.98
C VAL A 119 0.54 -7.90 5.33
N ASN A 120 1.57 -8.51 5.94
CA ASN A 120 2.25 -7.98 7.13
C ASN A 120 3.70 -7.60 6.81
N VAL A 121 4.01 -6.31 6.81
CA VAL A 121 5.37 -5.77 6.70
C VAL A 121 5.98 -5.60 8.08
N GLY A 122 6.69 -6.63 8.56
CA GLY A 122 7.18 -6.70 9.92
C GLY A 122 8.70 -6.63 10.07
N ARG A 123 9.15 -6.49 11.34
CA ARG A 123 10.46 -6.95 11.82
C ARG A 123 11.63 -6.44 10.98
N GLU A 124 11.79 -5.12 10.96
CA GLU A 124 12.89 -4.44 10.26
C GLU A 124 12.91 -4.64 8.73
N SER A 125 11.81 -5.11 8.14
CA SER A 125 11.62 -5.14 6.69
C SER A 125 11.49 -3.73 6.12
N HIS A 126 12.09 -3.45 4.95
CA HIS A 126 12.13 -2.09 4.43
C HIS A 126 12.19 -2.01 2.90
N HIS A 127 11.84 -0.86 2.32
CA HIS A 127 11.78 -0.69 0.86
C HIS A 127 10.80 -1.69 0.23
N ILE A 128 9.55 -1.58 0.64
CA ILE A 128 8.43 -2.42 0.20
C ILE A 128 7.40 -1.54 -0.50
N TRP A 129 6.95 -1.96 -1.69
CA TRP A 129 5.94 -1.25 -2.47
C TRP A 129 4.74 -2.16 -2.77
N ILE A 130 3.58 -1.78 -2.26
CA ILE A 130 2.31 -2.52 -2.39
C ILE A 130 1.39 -1.66 -3.26
N ASP A 131 1.17 -2.07 -4.52
CA ASP A 131 0.57 -1.19 -5.52
C ASP A 131 -0.42 -1.85 -6.50
N HIS A 132 -1.54 -1.18 -6.79
CA HIS A 132 -2.58 -1.71 -7.70
C HIS A 132 -3.15 -3.08 -7.27
N ASN A 133 -3.22 -3.38 -5.97
CA ASN A 133 -3.86 -4.60 -5.46
C ASN A 133 -5.30 -4.33 -5.01
N THR A 134 -6.14 -5.36 -4.99
CA THR A 134 -7.48 -5.30 -4.38
C THR A 134 -7.50 -6.21 -3.15
N PHE A 135 -7.95 -5.70 -2.01
CA PHE A 135 -8.05 -6.41 -0.74
C PHE A 135 -9.52 -6.50 -0.32
N SER A 136 -9.98 -7.69 0.06
CA SER A 136 -11.34 -7.92 0.59
C SER A 136 -11.35 -9.10 1.56
N GLY A 137 -12.09 -8.99 2.66
CA GLY A 137 -12.33 -10.11 3.59
C GLY A 137 -11.07 -10.71 4.24
N ALA A 138 -10.06 -9.91 4.57
CA ALA A 138 -9.02 -10.32 5.52
C ALA A 138 -9.60 -10.36 6.96
N VAL A 139 -9.19 -11.33 7.77
CA VAL A 139 -9.68 -11.49 9.16
C VAL A 139 -9.03 -10.48 10.12
N ASP A 140 -7.76 -10.13 9.91
CA ASP A 140 -7.12 -8.99 10.58
C ASP A 140 -6.80 -7.83 9.61
N GLY A 141 -5.53 -7.44 9.44
CA GLY A 141 -5.16 -6.32 8.59
C GLY A 141 -5.22 -6.64 7.09
N SER A 142 -5.73 -5.73 6.27
CA SER A 142 -5.47 -5.85 4.82
C SER A 142 -3.98 -5.59 4.52
N ILE A 143 -3.38 -4.57 5.16
CA ILE A 143 -1.94 -4.33 5.17
C ILE A 143 -1.50 -3.84 6.57
N ASP A 144 -0.68 -4.58 7.29
CA ASP A 144 -0.08 -4.11 8.54
C ASP A 144 1.42 -3.78 8.36
N VAL A 145 1.90 -2.69 8.98
CA VAL A 145 3.30 -2.24 8.91
C VAL A 145 3.84 -2.00 10.33
N VAL A 146 4.69 -2.89 10.82
CA VAL A 146 4.92 -3.05 12.27
C VAL A 146 6.37 -3.42 12.63
N ARG A 147 6.72 -3.33 13.91
CA ARG A 147 7.95 -3.92 14.49
C ARG A 147 9.21 -3.44 13.78
N GLY A 148 9.35 -2.13 13.66
CA GLY A 148 10.50 -1.47 13.07
C GLY A 148 10.63 -1.57 11.56
N ALA A 149 9.58 -1.93 10.83
CA ALA A 149 9.55 -1.74 9.38
C ALA A 149 9.76 -0.26 9.00
N ASP A 150 10.28 0.02 7.80
CA ASP A 150 10.54 1.40 7.35
C ASP A 150 10.54 1.53 5.82
N TYR A 151 10.39 2.74 5.28
CA TYR A 151 10.39 3.00 3.82
C TYR A 151 9.37 2.17 3.02
N VAL A 152 8.10 2.21 3.44
CA VAL A 152 6.98 1.50 2.78
C VAL A 152 6.15 2.46 1.94
N THR A 153 5.63 1.99 0.81
CA THR A 153 4.67 2.73 -0.02
C THR A 153 3.49 1.84 -0.37
N VAL A 154 2.28 2.35 -0.11
CA VAL A 154 1.00 1.70 -0.40
C VAL A 154 0.25 2.61 -1.36
N SER A 155 0.16 2.25 -2.64
CA SER A 155 -0.38 3.13 -3.67
C SER A 155 -1.40 2.48 -4.58
N TRP A 156 -2.44 3.21 -5.00
CA TRP A 156 -3.40 2.71 -5.97
C TRP A 156 -4.08 1.37 -5.61
N ASN A 157 -4.15 1.00 -4.33
CA ASN A 157 -4.86 -0.22 -3.92
C ASN A 157 -6.34 0.08 -3.69
N HIS A 158 -7.19 -0.94 -3.87
CA HIS A 158 -8.61 -0.88 -3.55
C HIS A 158 -8.88 -1.76 -2.34
N PHE A 159 -9.33 -1.15 -1.25
CA PHE A 159 -9.78 -1.81 -0.03
C PHE A 159 -11.31 -1.90 -0.15
N ASP A 160 -11.78 -3.07 -0.56
CA ASP A 160 -13.18 -3.34 -0.91
C ASP A 160 -13.89 -3.96 0.30
N HIS A 161 -14.65 -3.13 1.02
CA HIS A 161 -15.42 -3.51 2.22
C HIS A 161 -14.60 -4.22 3.33
N SER A 162 -13.28 -3.96 3.41
CA SER A 162 -12.43 -4.45 4.51
C SER A 162 -12.85 -3.90 5.87
N ASP A 163 -12.79 -4.70 6.95
CA ASP A 163 -12.93 -4.16 8.31
C ASP A 163 -11.71 -3.31 8.67
N LYS A 164 -10.55 -3.95 8.80
CA LYS A 164 -9.29 -3.32 9.26
C LYS A 164 -8.36 -3.15 8.06
N SER A 165 -8.32 -1.95 7.50
CA SER A 165 -7.56 -1.70 6.27
C SER A 165 -6.04 -1.68 6.51
N MET A 166 -5.54 -0.83 7.42
CA MET A 166 -4.10 -0.67 7.65
C MET A 166 -3.70 -0.20 9.05
N LEU A 167 -3.00 -1.05 9.82
CA LEU A 167 -2.34 -0.65 11.06
C LEU A 167 -0.86 -0.33 10.83
N ILE A 168 -0.41 0.80 11.36
CA ILE A 168 1.00 1.19 11.43
C ILE A 168 1.39 1.23 12.91
N SER A 169 2.28 0.31 13.30
CA SER A 169 2.61 -0.06 14.69
C SER A 169 1.47 -0.69 15.51
N HIS A 170 1.73 -1.91 15.98
CA HIS A 170 0.72 -2.80 16.55
C HIS A 170 0.31 -2.53 18.01
N SER A 171 1.10 -1.79 18.80
CA SER A 171 0.91 -1.70 20.25
C SER A 171 1.42 -0.38 20.80
N ASP A 172 0.75 0.16 21.82
CA ASP A 172 1.16 1.35 22.56
C ASP A 172 2.49 1.13 23.34
N GLY A 173 2.86 -0.12 23.57
CA GLY A 173 4.18 -0.48 24.12
C GLY A 173 5.32 -0.56 23.10
N ALA A 174 5.06 -0.32 21.80
CA ALA A 174 6.03 -0.59 20.73
C ALA A 174 7.06 0.53 20.47
N ALA A 175 7.06 1.61 21.25
CA ALA A 175 7.93 2.78 21.07
C ALA A 175 9.41 2.41 20.83
N GLY A 176 9.94 1.47 21.62
CA GLY A 176 11.35 1.03 21.53
C GLY A 176 11.73 0.28 20.24
N THR A 177 10.75 -0.24 19.48
CA THR A 177 11.00 -0.87 18.16
C THR A 177 10.59 0.01 16.98
N ASP A 178 9.65 0.93 17.18
CA ASP A 178 8.88 1.59 16.11
C ASP A 178 9.17 3.10 16.01
N ALA A 179 9.56 3.78 17.09
CA ALA A 179 9.87 5.21 17.07
C ALA A 179 11.08 5.52 16.17
N GLY A 180 10.96 6.56 15.35
CA GLY A 180 11.97 6.95 14.36
C GLY A 180 12.06 6.05 13.13
N ARG A 181 11.23 4.99 13.04
CA ARG A 181 11.06 4.09 11.88
C ARG A 181 9.69 4.37 11.22
N LEU A 182 9.08 3.39 10.57
CA LEU A 182 7.71 3.45 10.03
C LEU A 182 7.41 4.67 9.13
N LYS A 183 8.35 5.06 8.26
CA LYS A 183 8.08 6.02 7.18
C LYS A 183 7.25 5.32 6.13
N VAL A 184 5.95 5.55 6.19
CA VAL A 184 4.96 4.98 5.27
C VAL A 184 4.34 6.09 4.43
N THR A 185 4.06 5.81 3.17
CA THR A 185 3.27 6.72 2.31
C THR A 185 2.13 5.98 1.67
N ILE A 186 0.96 6.59 1.71
CA ILE A 186 -0.33 6.01 1.36
C ILE A 186 -0.96 6.97 0.36
N HIS A 187 -1.01 6.61 -0.92
CA HIS A 187 -1.51 7.53 -1.94
C HIS A 187 -2.37 6.90 -3.04
N HIS A 188 -3.36 7.64 -3.52
CA HIS A 188 -4.27 7.21 -4.59
C HIS A 188 -5.00 5.87 -4.33
N ASN A 189 -5.09 5.43 -3.08
CA ASN A 189 -5.86 4.25 -2.71
C ASN A 189 -7.36 4.57 -2.64
N PHE A 190 -8.18 3.56 -2.90
CA PHE A 190 -9.63 3.61 -2.70
C PHE A 190 -9.99 2.85 -1.41
N PHE A 191 -10.49 3.57 -0.41
CA PHE A 191 -11.05 3.00 0.82
C PHE A 191 -12.57 2.95 0.67
N ASP A 192 -13.07 1.87 0.06
CA ASP A 192 -14.42 1.74 -0.47
C ASP A 192 -15.32 1.00 0.52
N ASN A 193 -16.12 1.76 1.28
CA ASN A 193 -17.02 1.24 2.31
C ASN A 193 -16.32 0.33 3.36
N SER A 194 -15.01 0.51 3.52
CA SER A 194 -14.18 -0.18 4.51
C SER A 194 -14.30 0.48 5.90
N ARG A 195 -14.30 -0.31 6.97
CA ARG A 195 -14.79 0.10 8.30
C ARG A 195 -13.84 1.00 9.08
N GLN A 196 -12.54 0.68 9.13
CA GLN A 196 -11.56 1.37 9.99
C GLN A 196 -10.09 1.21 9.56
N ARG A 197 -9.22 1.99 10.21
CA ARG A 197 -7.75 1.99 10.09
C ARG A 197 -7.28 2.42 8.69
N HIS A 198 -7.42 3.68 8.31
CA HIS A 198 -7.09 4.15 6.95
C HIS A 198 -5.97 5.22 6.85
N PRO A 199 -4.82 5.13 7.56
CA PRO A 199 -4.37 4.11 8.51
C PRO A 199 -4.73 4.46 9.97
N ARG A 200 -4.54 3.51 10.90
CA ARG A 200 -4.26 3.86 12.32
C ARG A 200 -2.75 3.83 12.54
N VAL A 201 -2.18 4.85 13.16
CA VAL A 201 -0.72 5.04 13.30
C VAL A 201 -0.33 5.23 14.76
N ARG A 202 0.71 4.53 15.20
CA ARG A 202 1.49 4.84 16.41
C ARG A 202 2.96 5.03 16.07
N PHE A 203 3.64 5.96 16.74
CA PHE A 203 5.09 6.26 16.67
C PHE A 203 5.71 6.63 15.31
N GLY A 204 5.12 6.25 14.18
CA GLY A 204 5.66 6.50 12.85
C GLY A 204 5.65 7.97 12.48
N GLU A 205 6.80 8.48 12.00
CA GLU A 205 6.91 9.85 11.49
C GLU A 205 8.01 9.97 10.41
N PRO A 206 7.73 10.68 9.30
CA PRO A 206 6.39 11.02 8.83
C PRO A 206 5.65 9.82 8.24
N VAL A 207 4.36 9.70 8.57
CA VAL A 207 3.40 8.97 7.71
C VAL A 207 2.70 9.99 6.83
N HIS A 208 2.66 9.75 5.53
CA HIS A 208 2.09 10.67 4.56
C HIS A 208 0.90 10.04 3.83
N VAL A 209 -0.28 10.65 3.96
CA VAL A 209 -1.55 10.16 3.41
C VAL A 209 -2.05 11.19 2.42
N PHE A 210 -1.95 10.94 1.11
CA PHE A 210 -2.31 11.93 0.10
C PHE A 210 -3.06 11.43 -1.13
N ASN A 211 -3.95 12.27 -1.68
CA ASN A 211 -4.80 11.95 -2.85
C ASN A 211 -5.51 10.58 -2.79
N ASN A 212 -5.86 10.07 -1.61
CA ASN A 212 -6.70 8.88 -1.47
C ASN A 212 -8.19 9.26 -1.49
N TYR A 213 -9.05 8.33 -1.89
CA TYR A 213 -10.50 8.47 -1.82
C TYR A 213 -11.05 7.60 -0.70
N PHE A 214 -11.72 8.26 0.26
CA PHE A 214 -12.38 7.66 1.41
C PHE A 214 -13.89 7.78 1.20
N LEU A 215 -14.60 6.65 1.16
CA LEU A 215 -16.03 6.60 0.87
C LEU A 215 -16.75 5.69 1.88
N GLY A 216 -17.73 6.24 2.58
CA GLY A 216 -18.63 5.45 3.44
C GLY A 216 -17.91 4.71 4.58
N ASN A 217 -16.76 5.22 5.03
CA ASN A 217 -15.94 4.52 6.02
C ASN A 217 -16.56 4.62 7.42
N GLU A 218 -17.20 3.53 7.86
CA GLU A 218 -18.15 3.49 8.98
C GLU A 218 -17.64 4.09 10.31
N LEU A 219 -16.43 3.70 10.75
CA LEU A 219 -15.91 4.14 12.06
C LEU A 219 -15.01 5.37 11.92
N TYR A 220 -13.94 5.29 11.12
CA TYR A 220 -13.04 6.42 10.90
C TYR A 220 -12.15 6.25 9.66
N GLY A 221 -11.65 7.38 9.16
CA GLY A 221 -10.57 7.46 8.18
C GLY A 221 -9.20 7.22 8.83
N VAL A 222 -8.46 8.31 9.05
CA VAL A 222 -7.11 8.28 9.63
C VAL A 222 -7.17 8.38 11.16
N ALA A 223 -6.27 7.71 11.87
CA ALA A 223 -6.02 7.96 13.29
C ALA A 223 -4.53 8.11 13.56
N SER A 224 -4.11 9.28 14.04
CA SER A 224 -2.77 9.53 14.58
C SER A 224 -2.80 9.37 16.09
N THR A 225 -2.02 8.43 16.62
CA THR A 225 -1.98 8.08 18.06
C THR A 225 -0.54 7.91 18.53
N GLU A 226 -0.30 7.85 19.84
CA GLU A 226 1.01 7.57 20.44
C GLU A 226 2.18 8.38 19.82
N ASN A 227 2.00 9.71 19.78
CA ASN A 227 2.96 10.67 19.23
C ASN A 227 3.41 10.42 17.77
N ALA A 228 2.67 9.62 17.00
CA ALA A 228 2.84 9.51 15.54
C ALA A 228 2.76 10.90 14.88
N GLY A 229 3.42 11.07 13.74
CA GLY A 229 3.37 12.30 12.93
C GLY A 229 2.75 12.01 11.57
N VAL A 230 1.49 12.37 11.37
CA VAL A 230 0.74 12.07 10.13
C VAL A 230 0.38 13.35 9.36
N LEU A 231 0.86 13.48 8.12
CA LEU A 231 0.40 14.50 7.19
C LEU A 231 -0.72 13.91 6.32
N VAL A 232 -1.90 14.55 6.32
CA VAL A 232 -3.07 14.16 5.55
C VAL A 232 -3.38 15.27 4.56
N GLU A 233 -3.07 15.12 3.27
CA GLU A 233 -3.25 16.21 2.29
C GLU A 233 -3.80 15.81 0.91
N GLY A 234 -4.59 16.67 0.28
CA GLY A 234 -5.14 16.40 -1.06
C GLY A 234 -6.13 15.23 -1.15
N ASN A 235 -6.59 14.66 -0.04
CA ASN A 235 -7.52 13.53 -0.05
C ASN A 235 -8.99 13.98 -0.21
N TYR A 236 -9.84 13.06 -0.66
CA TYR A 236 -11.28 13.27 -0.72
C TYR A 236 -11.99 12.34 0.25
N PHE A 237 -12.70 12.89 1.23
CA PHE A 237 -13.53 12.17 2.20
C PHE A 237 -15.01 12.38 1.87
N GLN A 238 -15.74 11.28 1.76
CA GLN A 238 -17.16 11.27 1.49
C GLN A 238 -17.89 10.32 2.44
N ASP A 239 -18.90 10.83 3.14
CA ASP A 239 -19.74 10.04 4.06
C ASP A 239 -18.90 9.35 5.18
N VAL A 240 -17.85 10.02 5.67
CA VAL A 240 -16.96 9.54 6.74
C VAL A 240 -17.20 10.33 8.05
N PRO A 241 -17.77 9.74 9.11
CA PRO A 241 -18.15 10.47 10.33
C PRO A 241 -16.95 10.98 11.13
N HIS A 242 -15.82 10.25 11.12
CA HIS A 242 -14.58 10.65 11.79
C HIS A 242 -13.40 10.58 10.81
N PRO A 243 -13.15 11.61 9.98
CA PRO A 243 -12.15 11.51 8.92
C PRO A 243 -10.70 11.49 9.45
N LEU A 244 -10.43 12.11 10.59
CA LEU A 244 -9.11 12.15 11.22
C LEU A 244 -9.21 12.31 12.75
N PHE A 245 -8.68 11.33 13.50
CA PHE A 245 -8.39 11.45 14.95
C PHE A 245 -6.92 11.83 15.18
N SER A 246 -6.64 12.65 16.20
CA SER A 246 -5.28 13.06 16.56
C SER A 246 -5.16 13.51 18.02
N ALA A 247 -5.85 14.59 18.39
CA ALA A 247 -5.71 15.28 19.67
C ALA A 247 -6.37 14.52 20.82
N SER A 248 -7.43 13.75 20.54
CA SER A 248 -8.08 12.87 21.51
C SER A 248 -7.35 11.54 21.74
N GLY A 249 -6.44 11.16 20.84
CA GLY A 249 -6.07 9.76 20.66
C GLY A 249 -7.21 8.94 20.04
N TYR A 250 -7.18 7.61 20.18
CA TYR A 250 -8.27 6.72 19.75
C TYR A 250 -8.27 5.42 20.55
N ALA A 251 -9.45 5.04 21.07
CA ALA A 251 -9.62 3.95 22.05
C ALA A 251 -8.63 4.13 23.23
N ASP A 252 -7.91 3.09 23.61
CA ASP A 252 -6.92 3.15 24.71
C ASP A 252 -5.62 3.90 24.34
N SER A 253 -5.41 4.23 23.07
CA SER A 253 -4.20 4.92 22.61
C SER A 253 -4.28 6.42 22.80
N GLY A 254 -3.23 6.99 23.38
CA GLY A 254 -3.05 8.41 23.58
C GLY A 254 -2.85 9.21 22.28
N PRO A 255 -2.73 10.55 22.41
CA PRO A 255 -2.73 11.46 21.27
C PRO A 255 -1.54 11.29 20.33
N GLY A 256 -1.80 11.49 19.05
CA GLY A 256 -0.78 11.66 18.01
C GLY A 256 -0.79 13.09 17.46
N ARG A 257 0.18 13.40 16.61
CA ARG A 257 0.28 14.66 15.86
C ARG A 257 -0.26 14.46 14.45
N ALA A 258 -1.03 15.42 13.97
CA ALA A 258 -1.55 15.40 12.62
C ALA A 258 -1.68 16.82 12.05
N VAL A 259 -1.25 16.97 10.80
CA VAL A 259 -1.42 18.18 9.99
C VAL A 259 -2.31 17.81 8.80
N ARG A 260 -3.25 18.71 8.45
CA ARG A 260 -4.10 18.54 7.27
C ARG A 260 -3.96 19.72 6.30
N ARG A 261 -3.92 19.45 4.99
CA ARG A 261 -3.88 20.47 3.93
C ARG A 261 -4.78 20.07 2.77
N ASP A 262 -5.53 20.99 2.18
CA ASP A 262 -6.21 20.80 0.89
C ASP A 262 -7.03 19.50 0.73
N ASN A 263 -7.66 19.01 1.80
CA ASN A 263 -8.57 17.86 1.73
C ASN A 263 -10.01 18.33 1.50
N VAL A 264 -10.76 17.57 0.71
CA VAL A 264 -12.21 17.77 0.52
C VAL A 264 -12.98 16.86 1.47
N PHE A 265 -14.04 17.41 2.09
CA PHE A 265 -14.93 16.69 3.01
C PHE A 265 -16.38 16.91 2.56
N VAL A 266 -17.08 15.82 2.26
CA VAL A 266 -18.49 15.81 1.84
C VAL A 266 -19.26 14.87 2.77
N ASN A 267 -20.28 15.39 3.47
CA ASN A 267 -21.04 14.65 4.49
C ASN A 267 -20.14 13.99 5.57
N SER A 268 -18.98 14.58 5.84
CA SER A 268 -18.00 14.08 6.81
C SER A 268 -17.95 14.93 8.08
N GLY A 269 -17.53 14.31 9.19
CA GLY A 269 -17.30 15.03 10.44
C GLY A 269 -16.06 15.92 10.41
N VAL A 270 -15.79 16.57 11.54
CA VAL A 270 -14.67 17.52 11.67
C VAL A 270 -13.35 16.74 11.89
N PRO A 271 -12.33 16.92 11.04
CA PRO A 271 -11.00 16.32 11.25
C PRO A 271 -10.24 17.01 12.39
N GLU A 272 -9.66 16.22 13.28
CA GLU A 272 -8.74 16.71 14.31
C GLU A 272 -7.35 17.05 13.73
N THR A 273 -6.61 17.91 14.42
CA THR A 273 -5.21 18.22 14.13
C THR A 273 -4.48 18.54 15.43
N ALA A 274 -3.21 18.14 15.53
CA ALA A 274 -2.38 18.43 16.70
C ALA A 274 -0.90 18.57 16.33
N GLY A 275 -0.22 19.56 16.94
CA GLY A 275 1.21 19.76 16.81
C GLY A 275 1.69 20.01 15.38
N SER A 276 2.91 19.52 15.10
CA SER A 276 3.55 19.57 13.78
C SER A 276 3.98 18.17 13.35
N VAL A 277 4.24 18.00 12.05
CA VAL A 277 4.72 16.74 11.45
C VAL A 277 5.92 17.06 10.56
N VAL A 278 6.94 16.19 10.54
CA VAL A 278 8.08 16.33 9.63
C VAL A 278 7.62 16.36 8.17
N GLU A 279 8.02 17.38 7.42
CA GLU A 279 7.59 17.61 6.04
C GLU A 279 8.07 16.49 5.08
N PRO A 280 7.18 15.71 4.44
CA PRO A 280 7.57 14.59 3.58
C PRO A 280 8.44 14.97 2.37
N ARG A 281 8.41 16.23 1.93
CA ARG A 281 9.32 16.75 0.88
C ARG A 281 10.80 16.67 1.26
N THR A 282 11.13 16.56 2.55
CA THR A 282 12.51 16.28 3.02
C THR A 282 12.95 14.84 2.73
N TYR A 283 12.00 13.91 2.54
CA TYR A 283 12.27 12.51 2.23
C TYR A 283 12.24 12.22 0.72
N TYR A 284 11.24 12.73 0.00
CA TYR A 284 11.08 12.47 -1.44
C TYR A 284 10.28 13.59 -2.12
N SER A 285 10.41 13.72 -3.44
CA SER A 285 9.57 14.61 -4.24
C SER A 285 8.25 13.95 -4.63
N TYR A 286 7.17 14.71 -4.58
CA TYR A 286 5.84 14.32 -5.05
C TYR A 286 5.05 15.55 -5.54
N THR A 287 4.01 15.30 -6.31
CA THR A 287 3.01 16.27 -6.75
C THR A 287 1.65 15.85 -6.17
N LEU A 288 0.81 16.80 -5.80
CA LEU A 288 -0.57 16.54 -5.45
C LEU A 288 -1.45 16.71 -6.70
N ASP A 289 -2.37 15.78 -6.92
CA ASP A 289 -3.50 16.00 -7.82
C ASP A 289 -4.53 16.94 -7.15
N ASP A 290 -5.39 17.57 -7.94
CA ASP A 290 -6.55 18.30 -7.42
C ASP A 290 -7.43 17.34 -6.60
N PRO A 291 -7.67 17.60 -5.29
CA PRO A 291 -8.47 16.73 -4.45
C PRO A 291 -9.88 16.50 -5.02
N ALA A 292 -10.47 17.45 -5.74
CA ALA A 292 -11.79 17.27 -6.36
C ALA A 292 -11.79 16.25 -7.51
N GLY A 293 -10.64 16.02 -8.16
CA GLY A 293 -10.45 15.02 -9.20
C GLY A 293 -10.17 13.60 -8.67
N VAL A 294 -9.74 13.48 -7.41
CA VAL A 294 -9.32 12.22 -6.78
C VAL A 294 -10.36 11.09 -6.90
N PRO A 295 -11.67 11.28 -6.63
CA PRO A 295 -12.65 10.20 -6.76
C PRO A 295 -12.71 9.59 -8.17
N ALA A 296 -12.58 10.41 -9.22
CA ALA A 296 -12.60 9.95 -10.60
C ALA A 296 -11.30 9.23 -10.98
N ALA A 297 -10.15 9.79 -10.60
CA ALA A 297 -8.84 9.19 -10.86
C ALA A 297 -8.69 7.83 -10.14
N VAL A 298 -9.02 7.80 -8.85
CA VAL A 298 -8.89 6.60 -8.00
C VAL A 298 -9.84 5.49 -8.44
N ARG A 299 -11.12 5.77 -8.73
CA ARG A 299 -12.06 4.76 -9.26
C ARG A 299 -11.63 4.18 -10.62
N ALA A 300 -10.88 4.94 -11.42
CA ALA A 300 -10.42 4.51 -12.74
C ALA A 300 -9.06 3.78 -12.70
N GLY A 301 -8.23 4.05 -11.70
CA GLY A 301 -6.86 3.54 -11.60
C GLY A 301 -6.67 2.43 -10.56
N ALA A 302 -7.29 2.54 -9.39
CA ALA A 302 -6.97 1.72 -8.23
C ALA A 302 -7.46 0.26 -8.35
N GLY A 303 -6.73 -0.64 -7.70
CA GLY A 303 -6.98 -2.08 -7.73
C GLY A 303 -6.41 -2.79 -8.96
N VAL A 304 -6.80 -4.05 -9.11
CA VAL A 304 -6.32 -4.93 -10.18
C VAL A 304 -6.80 -4.48 -11.55
N GLY A 305 -5.89 -4.34 -12.50
CA GLY A 305 -6.18 -3.83 -13.84
C GLY A 305 -5.32 -4.47 -14.95
N PRO A 306 -5.87 -4.67 -16.16
CA PRO A 306 -5.19 -5.40 -17.23
C PRO A 306 -3.92 -4.71 -17.75
N ARG A 307 -3.75 -3.41 -17.46
CA ARG A 307 -2.57 -2.60 -17.82
C ARG A 307 -1.41 -2.76 -16.83
N TRP A 308 -1.67 -3.24 -15.62
CA TRP A 308 -0.69 -3.32 -14.54
C TRP A 308 0.03 -4.67 -14.48
N GLY A 309 -0.54 -5.71 -15.11
CA GLY A 309 0.03 -7.07 -15.19
C GLY A 309 1.13 -7.28 -16.24
N THR A 310 1.75 -6.20 -16.74
CA THR A 310 2.91 -6.22 -17.64
C THR A 310 3.98 -5.27 -17.12
N LEU A 311 5.23 -5.76 -17.04
CA LEU A 311 6.42 -4.93 -16.86
C LEU A 311 6.77 -4.15 -18.14
#